data_AF-A0A351FTI7-F1
#
_entry.id   AF-A0A351FTI7-F1
#
_cell.length_a   1.000
_cell.length_b   1.000
_cell.length_c   1.000
_cell.angle_alpha   90.00
_cell.angle_beta   90.00
_cell.angle_gamma   90.00
#
_symmetry.space_group_name_H-M   'P 1'
#
loop_
_entity.id
_entity.type
_entity.pdbx_description
1 polymer ?
#
loop_
_entity_poly.entity_id
_entity_poly.type
_entity_poly.pdbx_seq_one_letter_code
_entity_poly.pdbx_strand_id
1 'polypeptide(L)'
;MIVDDEGRLLTGLVIKETDDEIVLLPNLLKPDKVETIKKDAIEQRKVAEVSTMPTGLLDTYNVDEILDLLAFIQSASVASGKAKSQ
;
A
#
# COMPACT_ATOMS: atom_id res chain seq x y z
N MET A 1 1.55 10.42 2.85
CA MET A 1 1.17 11.42 3.88
C MET A 1 0.18 12.38 3.25
N ILE A 2 -0.93 12.63 3.94
CA ILE A 2 -2.00 13.56 3.56
C ILE A 2 -2.27 14.44 4.78
N VAL A 3 -2.36 15.75 4.57
CA VAL A 3 -2.87 16.71 5.55
C VAL A 3 -4.22 17.20 5.05
N ASP A 4 -5.24 17.13 5.88
CA ASP A 4 -6.57 17.66 5.57
C ASP A 4 -6.78 19.07 6.16
N ASP A 5 -7.88 19.70 5.75
CA ASP A 5 -8.31 21.04 6.17
C ASP A 5 -8.66 21.15 7.67
N GLU A 6 -8.90 20.02 8.33
CA GLU A 6 -9.01 19.91 9.79
C GLU A 6 -7.63 19.88 10.49
N GLY A 7 -6.54 19.91 9.73
CA GLY A 7 -5.16 19.86 10.22
C GLY A 7 -4.71 18.47 10.68
N ARG A 8 -5.45 17.41 10.32
CA ARG A 8 -5.11 16.02 10.67
C ARG A 8 -4.06 15.49 9.72
N LEU A 9 -3.03 14.88 10.29
CA LEU A 9 -1.96 14.22 9.54
C LEU A 9 -2.28 12.74 9.37
N LEU A 10 -2.62 12.33 8.15
CA LEU A 10 -2.95 10.96 7.79
C LEU A 10 -1.80 10.32 7.01
N THR A 11 -1.38 9.12 7.44
CA THR A 11 -0.34 8.34 6.77
C THR A 11 -0.82 6.91 6.59
N GLY A 12 -0.64 6.36 5.40
CA GLY A 12 -1.13 5.05 5.05
C GLY A 12 -0.91 4.72 3.58
N LEU A 13 -1.39 3.53 3.19
CA LEU A 13 -1.38 3.05 1.82
C LEU A 13 -2.66 3.48 1.12
N VAL A 14 -2.57 4.06 -0.08
CA VAL A 14 -3.76 4.33 -0.90
C VAL A 14 -4.19 3.03 -1.57
N ILE A 15 -5.35 2.51 -1.19
CA ILE A 15 -5.88 1.25 -1.73
C ILE A 15 -6.87 1.46 -2.88
N LYS A 16 -7.46 2.66 -2.96
CA LYS A 16 -8.35 3.09 -4.03
C LYS A 16 -8.29 4.61 -4.18
N GLU A 17 -8.32 5.08 -5.41
CA GLU A 17 -8.40 6.50 -5.73
C GLU A 17 -9.40 6.69 -6.87
N THR A 18 -10.34 7.62 -6.70
CA THR A 18 -11.30 8.05 -7.73
C THR A 18 -11.07 9.54 -8.02
N ASP A 19 -11.91 10.14 -8.87
CA ASP A 19 -11.82 11.57 -9.19
C ASP A 19 -12.16 12.47 -7.99
N ASP A 20 -12.99 11.97 -7.05
CA ASP A 20 -13.50 12.77 -5.92
C ASP A 20 -12.91 12.36 -4.56
N GLU A 21 -12.47 11.11 -4.40
CA GLU A 21 -12.08 10.54 -3.11
C GLU A 21 -10.83 9.65 -3.17
N ILE A 22 -10.15 9.56 -2.03
CA ILE A 22 -9.03 8.67 -1.78
C ILE A 22 -9.41 7.77 -0.60
N VAL A 23 -9.26 6.46 -0.77
CA VAL A 23 -9.38 5.49 0.31
C VAL A 23 -7.98 5.12 0.79
N LEU A 24 -7.67 5.54 2.01
CA LEU A 24 -6.41 5.31 2.69
C LEU A 24 -6.54 4.16 3.68
N LEU A 25 -5.58 3.25 3.68
CA LEU A 25 -5.41 2.22 4.70
C LEU A 25 -4.28 2.67 5.65
N PRO A 26 -4.58 3.18 6.85
CA PRO A 26 -3.55 3.71 7.76
C PRO A 26 -2.67 2.62 8.37
N ASN A 27 -3.21 1.41 8.53
CA ASN A 27 -2.51 0.30 9.16
C ASN A 27 -2.70 -1.01 8.38
N LEU A 28 -1.62 -1.55 7.83
CA LEU A 28 -1.62 -2.78 7.05
C LEU A 28 -2.03 -4.03 7.84
N LEU A 29 -1.91 -4.01 9.17
CA LEU A 29 -2.32 -5.10 10.06
C LEU A 29 -3.82 -5.08 10.40
N LYS A 30 -4.54 -4.03 10.01
CA LYS A 30 -5.98 -3.85 10.23
C LYS A 30 -6.66 -3.46 8.91
N PRO A 31 -6.77 -4.40 7.95
CA PRO A 31 -7.25 -4.13 6.59
C PRO A 31 -8.70 -3.65 6.52
N ASP A 32 -9.47 -3.89 7.58
CA ASP A 32 -10.85 -3.48 7.80
C ASP A 32 -10.99 -2.00 8.22
N LYS A 33 -9.91 -1.36 8.67
CA LYS A 33 -9.92 0.05 9.08
C LYS A 33 -9.35 0.95 7.99
N VAL A 34 -10.24 1.46 7.15
CA VAL A 34 -9.93 2.40 6.07
C VAL A 34 -10.46 3.80 6.38
N GLU A 35 -9.76 4.81 5.91
CA GLU A 35 -10.12 6.22 6.00
C GLU A 35 -10.43 6.73 4.59
N THR A 36 -11.65 7.23 4.38
CA THR A 36 -12.03 7.86 3.11
C THR A 36 -11.89 9.36 3.22
N ILE A 37 -11.08 9.94 2.36
CA ILE A 37 -10.74 11.36 2.34
C ILE A 37 -11.20 11.93 1.01
N LYS A 38 -12.03 12.97 1.03
CA LYS A 38 -12.40 13.68 -0.19
C LYS A 38 -11.22 14.53 -0.66
N LYS A 39 -11.03 14.65 -1.97
CA LYS A 39 -9.89 15.39 -2.54
C LYS A 39 -9.98 16.89 -2.33
N ASP A 40 -11.20 17.43 -2.19
CA ASP A 40 -11.45 18.85 -1.88
C ASP A 40 -10.97 19.25 -0.47
N ALA A 41 -10.96 18.30 0.48
CA ALA A 41 -10.48 18.50 1.85
C ALA A 41 -8.96 18.30 2.01
N ILE A 42 -8.22 17.96 0.95
CA ILE A 42 -6.77 17.72 1.05
C ILE A 42 -6.00 19.02 0.82
N GLU A 43 -5.34 19.52 1.87
CA GLU A 43 -4.46 20.68 1.76
C GLU A 43 -3.10 20.31 1.18
N GLN A 44 -2.54 19.17 1.61
CA GLN A 44 -1.22 18.73 1.18
C GLN A 44 -1.13 17.21 1.09
N ARG A 45 -0.49 16.72 0.02
CA ARG A 45 -0.18 15.31 -0.17
C ARG A 45 1.30 15.14 -0.49
N LYS A 46 1.97 14.23 0.22
CA LYS A 46 3.34 13.78 -0.08
C LYS A 46 3.38 12.27 -0.23
N VAL A 47 3.89 11.81 -1.38
CA VAL A 47 4.19 10.40 -1.63
C VAL A 47 5.46 10.03 -0.87
N ALA A 48 5.48 8.85 -0.26
CA ALA A 48 6.66 8.37 0.45
C ALA A 48 7.78 8.05 -0.54
N GLU A 49 8.97 8.57 -0.29
CA GLU A 49 10.18 8.29 -1.08
C GLU A 49 10.77 6.91 -0.75
N VAL A 50 10.44 6.37 0.42
CA VAL A 50 10.88 5.08 0.93
C VAL A 50 9.69 4.16 1.17
N SER A 51 9.90 2.86 0.97
CA SER A 51 8.87 1.83 1.18
C SER A 51 8.40 1.80 2.64
N THR A 52 7.10 1.59 2.83
CA THR A 52 6.49 1.34 4.14
C THR A 52 6.67 -0.10 4.63
N MET A 53 7.55 -0.88 4.02
CA MET A 53 7.85 -2.25 4.47
C MET A 53 8.33 -2.20 5.92
N PRO A 54 7.65 -2.89 6.86
CA PRO A 54 8.09 -2.93 8.26
C PRO A 54 9.52 -3.46 8.36
N THR A 55 10.34 -2.82 9.18
CA THR A 55 11.68 -3.32 9.50
C THR A 55 11.57 -4.65 10.22
N GLY A 56 12.50 -5.56 9.90
CA GLY A 56 12.59 -6.85 10.56
C GLY A 56 11.58 -7.91 10.10
N LEU A 57 10.81 -7.62 9.04
CA LEU A 57 9.89 -8.59 8.45
C LEU A 57 10.61 -9.87 7.97
N LEU A 58 11.87 -9.75 7.55
CA LEU A 58 12.69 -10.86 7.05
C LEU A 58 13.58 -11.48 8.15
N ASP A 59 13.62 -10.90 9.36
CA ASP A 59 14.58 -11.31 10.40
C ASP A 59 14.33 -12.74 10.91
N THR A 60 13.11 -13.25 10.75
CA THR A 60 12.73 -14.61 11.16
C THR A 60 12.93 -15.66 10.07
N TYR A 61 13.35 -15.26 8.87
CA TYR A 61 13.50 -16.16 7.73
C TYR A 61 14.96 -16.54 7.52
N ASN A 62 15.19 -17.78 7.08
CA ASN A 62 16.50 -18.19 6.57
C ASN A 62 16.64 -17.89 5.06
N VAL A 63 17.87 -18.03 4.54
CA VAL A 63 18.18 -17.67 3.14
C VAL A 63 17.33 -18.46 2.14
N ASP A 64 17.11 -19.75 2.39
CA ASP A 64 16.34 -20.61 1.47
C ASP A 64 14.87 -20.17 1.44
N GLU A 65 14.29 -19.83 2.60
CA GLU A 65 12.91 -19.34 2.69
C GLU A 65 12.73 -17.97 2.00
N ILE A 66 13.75 -17.10 2.04
CA ILE A 66 13.74 -15.83 1.30
C ILE A 66 13.76 -16.09 -0.22
N LEU A 67 14.56 -17.06 -0.68
CA LEU A 67 14.62 -17.44 -2.09
C LEU A 67 13.28 -18.03 -2.57
N ASP A 68 12.64 -18.85 -1.75
CA ASP A 68 11.30 -19.38 -2.03
C ASP A 68 10.25 -18.28 -2.11
N LEU A 69 10.29 -17.29 -1.20
CA LEU A 69 9.39 -16.13 -1.26
C LEU A 69 9.61 -15.30 -2.54
N LEU A 70 10.86 -15.10 -2.96
CA LEU A 70 11.18 -14.41 -4.21
C LEU A 70 10.70 -15.21 -5.43
N ALA A 71 10.84 -16.53 -5.42
CA ALA A 71 10.32 -17.40 -6.47
C ALA A 71 8.78 -17.33 -6.55
N PHE A 72 8.10 -17.33 -5.40
CA PHE A 72 6.65 -17.17 -5.31
C PHE A 72 6.17 -15.84 -5.89
N ILE A 73 6.78 -14.71 -5.50
CA ILE A 73 6.42 -13.38 -6.02
C ILE A 73 6.66 -13.30 -7.54
N GLN A 74 7.79 -13.81 -8.04
CA GLN A 74 8.08 -13.87 -9.47
C GLN A 74 7.02 -14.70 -10.22
N SER A 75 6.59 -15.83 -9.67
CA SER A 75 5.55 -16.67 -10.26
C SER A 75 4.19 -15.94 -10.32
N ALA A 76 3.85 -15.17 -9.29
CA ALA A 76 2.63 -14.37 -9.24
C ALA A 76 2.65 -13.22 -10.26
N SER A 77 3.82 -12.57 -10.44
CA SER A 77 4.01 -11.55 -11.47
C SER A 77 3.85 -12.13 -12.88
N VAL A 78 4.37 -13.33 -13.14
CA VAL A 78 4.22 -14.01 -14.45
C VAL A 78 2.76 -14.46 -14.68
N ALA A 79 2.06 -14.88 -13.63
CA ALA A 79 0.64 -15.25 -13.71
C ALA A 79 -0.28 -14.07 -14.06
N SER A 80 0.06 -12.85 -13.62
CA SER A 80 -0.69 -11.63 -13.99
C SER A 80 -0.54 -11.22 -15.47
N GLY A 81 0.36 -11.87 -16.23
CA GLY A 81 0.53 -11.69 -17.68
C GLY A 81 -0.36 -12.58 -18.56
N LYS A 82 -1.19 -13.46 -17.99
CA LYS A 82 -2.14 -14.32 -18.75
C LYS A 82 -3.59 -14.11 -18.33
N ALA A 83 -4.07 -12.88 -18.47
CA ALA A 83 -5.50 -12.57 -18.43
C ALA A 83 -5.83 -11.41 -19.37
N LYS A 84 -5.80 -11.67 -20.69
CA LYS A 84 -6.67 -11.09 -21.73
C LYS A 84 -6.24 -11.58 -23.11
N SER A 85 -6.87 -12.66 -23.56
CA SER A 85 -7.22 -12.87 -24.97
C SER A 85 -8.22 -14.03 -25.03
N GLN A 86 -9.48 -13.71 -24.76
CA GLN A 86 -10.61 -14.38 -25.38
C GLN A 86 -11.66 -13.31 -25.69
#